data_AF-A0A956A9X7-F1
#
_entry.id   AF-A0A956A9X7-F1
#
_cell.length_a   1.000
_cell.length_b   1.000
_cell.length_c   1.000
_cell.angle_alpha   90.00
_cell.angle_beta   90.00
_cell.angle_gamma   90.00
#
_symmetry.space_group_name_H-M   'P 1'
#
loop_
_entity.id
_entity.type
_entity.pdbx_description
1 polymer ?
#
loop_
_entity_poly.entity_id
_entity_poly.type
_entity_poly.pdbx_seq_one_letter_code
_entity_poly.pdbx_strand_id
1 'polypeptide(L)'
;DVDFRRSQPLSARIMLPNKGLFVEIENVALLNTNQKPAGLSFERGALIIRGLDLLSIPVSIYRDGTLSKALEKRVLSIDGTLDRNGQLDFNLKGRADLAVLRTFKWISSIRGTADTRIKVSGTFDNPIPTGTLTFRDVHVVPRGFGREIRLADGALVRIGPGAKRGWQRIWIADDNRIKGGIDEGTFQFSGWLELKRWTPTNVEWKLNGSDIFYQVPGEYRVTFNPDIAFRGTKILDKENQQMELGGSVRITEGEYNKSFAQFTESFSQLLGASRKTTQYSKPLAEIFPWIDGVKLNLQIFGQNNFFIRSRLNFGKTNLEIRSNVNLGGSYGSPRVSGRISVLEGTLQYGIINRVFEIDRGTIDFSGDPKTPRIDVTARTEVTYEWTKSSSRRISLEEELLEGEEVTVNVLIHISGVFPKLNVRFSTDGSRGRYSQAQLISLVTFGYPDSGTGSVLGFNLTQEVFSLVPKLVLGAFVDELSLGLSEQLGVKISLVKRFGRTLKFKTQVTQTGEESKYQAGFQFKLTDRLSLEGRFRINRKDNTQKYDGKLKYRIPLD
;
A
#
# COMPACT_ATOMS: atom_id res chain seq x y z
N ASP A 1 -31.94 51.59 -0.01
CA ASP A 1 -31.54 51.13 1.34
C ASP A 1 -32.62 50.30 1.94
N VAL A 2 -32.30 49.06 2.32
CA VAL A 2 -33.19 48.20 3.08
C VAL A 2 -32.67 48.21 4.52
N ASP A 3 -33.35 48.96 5.40
CA ASP A 3 -33.03 49.04 6.83
C ASP A 3 -33.80 47.94 7.57
N PHE A 4 -33.07 46.95 8.08
CA PHE A 4 -33.68 45.77 8.69
C PHE A 4 -33.91 45.95 10.20
N ARG A 5 -34.85 46.84 10.57
CA ARG A 5 -35.19 47.09 11.99
C ARG A 5 -36.31 46.23 12.58
N ARG A 6 -36.95 45.33 11.80
CA ARG A 6 -38.08 44.51 12.27
C ARG A 6 -37.93 43.03 11.90
N SER A 7 -38.39 42.17 12.81
CA SER A 7 -38.31 40.71 12.81
C SER A 7 -39.26 40.00 11.83
N GLN A 8 -39.42 40.50 10.60
CA GLN A 8 -40.18 39.81 9.57
C GLN A 8 -39.24 39.07 8.61
N PRO A 9 -39.55 37.80 8.26
CA PRO A 9 -38.79 37.07 7.26
C PRO A 9 -38.92 37.80 5.92
N LEU A 10 -37.80 38.33 5.44
CA LEU A 10 -37.70 38.95 4.13
C LEU A 10 -36.96 38.01 3.19
N SER A 11 -37.56 37.81 2.02
CA SER A 11 -36.88 37.24 0.86
C SER A 11 -36.47 38.40 -0.06
N ALA A 12 -35.17 38.59 -0.26
CA ALA A 12 -34.64 39.62 -1.15
C ALA A 12 -33.89 38.97 -2.31
N ARG A 13 -34.35 39.22 -3.54
CA ARG A 13 -33.65 38.84 -4.77
C ARG A 13 -32.99 40.09 -5.36
N ILE A 14 -31.67 40.18 -5.22
CA ILE A 14 -30.87 41.25 -5.82
C ILE A 14 -30.35 40.74 -7.17
N MET A 15 -30.80 41.39 -8.24
CA MET A 15 -30.38 41.10 -9.61
C MET A 15 -29.24 42.05 -9.99
N LEU A 16 -28.10 41.50 -10.41
CA LEU A 16 -27.01 42.28 -11.00
C LEU A 16 -27.11 42.16 -12.53
N PRO A 17 -27.72 43.15 -13.22
CA PRO A 17 -28.24 43.00 -14.59
C PRO A 17 -27.20 42.65 -15.66
N ASN A 18 -25.90 42.88 -15.41
CA ASN A 18 -24.85 42.70 -16.41
C ASN A 18 -23.99 41.44 -16.25
N LYS A 19 -24.26 40.59 -15.24
CA LYS A 19 -23.46 39.37 -14.97
C LYS A 19 -24.26 38.10 -14.71
N GLY A 20 -25.59 38.13 -14.84
CA GLY A 20 -26.45 36.96 -14.60
C GLY A 20 -26.40 36.41 -13.17
N LEU A 21 -25.90 37.21 -12.21
CA LEU A 21 -25.80 36.83 -10.80
C LEU A 21 -27.07 37.27 -10.07
N PHE A 22 -27.71 36.33 -9.38
CA PHE A 22 -28.83 36.58 -8.49
C PHE A 22 -28.38 36.25 -7.07
N VAL A 23 -28.45 37.22 -6.17
CA VAL A 23 -28.33 36.95 -4.73
C VAL A 23 -29.75 36.87 -4.20
N GLU A 24 -30.21 35.65 -3.97
CA GLU A 24 -31.50 35.38 -3.36
C GLU A 24 -31.26 35.04 -1.89
N ILE A 25 -31.67 35.96 -1.02
CA ILE A 25 -31.59 35.79 0.42
C ILE A 25 -33.00 35.44 0.89
N GLU A 26 -33.28 34.17 1.17
CA GLU A 26 -34.58 33.71 1.67
C GLU A 26 -34.56 33.57 3.20
N ASN A 27 -35.65 33.98 3.86
CA ASN A 27 -35.87 33.78 5.29
C ASN A 27 -34.75 34.35 6.20
N VAL A 28 -34.43 35.64 6.03
CA VAL A 28 -33.50 36.34 6.93
C VAL A 28 -34.15 36.56 8.30
N ALA A 29 -33.92 35.66 9.25
CA ALA A 29 -34.26 35.90 10.65
C ALA A 29 -33.11 36.69 11.31
N LEU A 30 -33.20 38.02 11.31
CA LEU A 30 -32.23 38.87 11.99
C LEU A 30 -32.51 38.89 13.49
N LEU A 31 -31.76 38.11 14.26
CA LEU A 31 -31.62 38.34 15.70
C LEU A 31 -30.57 39.42 15.90
N ASN A 32 -31.04 40.67 15.95
CA ASN A 32 -30.23 41.83 16.32
C ASN A 32 -29.84 41.71 17.80
N THR A 33 -28.74 41.00 18.10
CA THR A 33 -28.24 40.80 19.47
C THR A 33 -27.31 41.92 19.92
N ASN A 34 -26.79 42.73 18.99
CA ASN A 34 -25.96 43.89 19.26
C ASN A 34 -26.53 45.06 18.45
N GLN A 35 -27.01 46.13 19.11
CA GLN A 35 -27.76 47.32 18.62
C GLN A 35 -27.23 48.07 17.35
N LYS A 36 -26.36 47.51 16.52
CA LYS A 36 -25.96 48.05 15.21
C LYS A 36 -26.95 47.57 14.13
N PRO A 37 -27.49 48.47 13.29
CA PRO A 37 -28.39 48.07 12.22
C PRO A 37 -27.64 47.22 11.19
N ALA A 38 -28.12 45.99 10.96
CA ALA A 38 -27.77 45.22 9.78
C ALA A 38 -28.47 45.87 8.58
N GLY A 39 -27.77 46.08 7.47
CA GLY A 39 -28.27 46.83 6.33
C GLY A 39 -27.66 46.38 5.02
N LEU A 40 -28.51 46.29 3.99
CA LEU A 40 -28.09 46.24 2.59
C LEU A 40 -28.46 47.60 1.99
N SER A 41 -27.46 48.46 1.79
CA SER A 41 -27.63 49.74 1.09
C SER A 41 -27.01 49.70 -0.29
N PHE A 42 -27.56 50.49 -1.21
CA PHE A 42 -26.96 50.68 -2.52
C PHE A 42 -26.65 52.18 -2.67
N GLU A 43 -25.42 52.56 -2.36
CA GLU A 43 -25.01 53.96 -2.31
C GLU A 43 -23.97 54.21 -3.41
N ARG A 44 -24.19 55.24 -4.23
CA ARG A 44 -23.25 55.68 -5.29
C ARG A 44 -22.82 54.56 -6.26
N GLY A 45 -23.68 53.57 -6.48
CA GLY A 45 -23.37 52.45 -7.34
C GLY A 45 -22.62 51.30 -6.67
N ALA A 46 -22.46 51.30 -5.35
CA ALA A 46 -21.91 50.18 -4.62
C ALA A 46 -22.99 49.50 -3.78
N LEU A 47 -23.01 48.16 -3.78
CA LEU A 47 -23.72 47.39 -2.78
C LEU A 47 -22.89 47.42 -1.49
N ILE A 48 -23.47 47.98 -0.44
CA ILE A 48 -22.89 48.05 0.89
C ILE A 48 -23.61 47.03 1.77
N ILE A 49 -22.84 46.14 2.38
CA ILE A 49 -23.31 45.16 3.35
C ILE A 49 -22.74 45.58 4.71
N ARG A 50 -23.60 45.95 5.66
CA ARG A 50 -23.21 46.31 7.03
C ARG A 50 -23.85 45.37 8.03
N GLY A 51 -23.05 44.84 8.96
CA GLY A 51 -23.52 44.13 10.15
C GLY A 51 -24.35 42.89 9.86
N LEU A 52 -24.11 42.21 8.73
CA LEU A 52 -24.87 41.02 8.38
C LEU A 52 -24.33 39.81 9.15
N ASP A 53 -24.88 39.59 10.34
CA ASP A 53 -24.63 38.37 11.11
C ASP A 53 -25.43 37.21 10.48
N LEU A 54 -24.72 36.30 9.80
CA LEU A 54 -25.33 35.11 9.21
C LEU A 54 -25.68 34.09 10.30
N LEU A 55 -26.73 34.37 11.06
CA LEU A 55 -27.37 33.38 11.93
C LEU A 55 -28.39 32.60 11.10
N SER A 56 -28.00 31.40 10.67
CA SER A 56 -28.93 30.38 10.15
C SER A 56 -29.82 30.83 8.98
N ILE A 57 -29.22 31.43 7.96
CA ILE A 57 -29.90 31.72 6.70
C ILE A 57 -29.27 30.81 5.64
N PRO A 58 -30.03 29.95 4.95
CA PRO A 58 -29.54 29.28 3.76
C PRO A 58 -29.28 30.35 2.70
N VAL A 59 -28.04 30.85 2.62
CA VAL A 59 -27.63 31.70 1.50
C VAL A 59 -27.37 30.77 0.32
N SER A 60 -28.37 30.64 -0.54
CA SER A 60 -28.26 29.91 -1.80
C SER A 60 -27.52 30.79 -2.81
N ILE A 61 -26.21 30.59 -2.97
CA ILE A 61 -25.46 31.22 -4.07
C ILE A 61 -25.59 30.33 -5.30
N TYR A 62 -26.33 30.80 -6.29
CA TYR A 62 -26.50 30.09 -7.56
C TYR A 62 -25.38 30.48 -8.53
N ARG A 63 -24.60 29.48 -8.96
CA ARG A 63 -23.77 29.55 -10.16
C ARG A 63 -24.01 28.24 -10.92
N ASP A 64 -24.48 28.36 -12.17
CA ASP A 64 -24.72 27.21 -13.05
C ASP A 64 -25.66 26.12 -12.45
N GLY A 65 -26.69 26.53 -11.69
CA GLY A 65 -27.76 25.65 -11.20
C GLY A 65 -27.38 24.68 -10.07
N THR A 66 -26.19 24.77 -9.48
CA THR A 66 -25.78 23.87 -8.37
C THR A 66 -25.98 24.53 -7.00
N LEU A 67 -26.82 23.93 -6.15
CA LEU A 67 -27.12 24.41 -4.79
C LEU A 67 -26.08 23.90 -3.79
N SER A 68 -25.56 24.76 -2.91
CA SER A 68 -24.82 24.33 -1.71
C SER A 68 -25.53 24.88 -0.47
N LYS A 69 -25.96 23.97 0.43
CA LYS A 69 -26.67 24.29 1.67
C LYS A 69 -25.72 24.08 2.85
N ALA A 70 -25.47 25.11 3.65
CA ALA A 70 -24.72 24.97 4.90
C ALA A 70 -25.14 26.02 5.94
N LEU A 71 -24.93 25.66 7.20
CA LEU A 71 -24.93 26.47 8.43
C LEU A 71 -26.21 26.43 9.29
N GLU A 72 -26.34 25.39 10.10
CA GLU A 72 -27.08 25.47 11.37
C GLU A 72 -26.13 25.92 12.48
N LYS A 73 -26.49 27.01 13.18
CA LYS A 73 -25.80 27.62 14.34
C LYS A 73 -24.31 27.95 14.14
N ARG A 74 -23.95 29.17 13.71
CA ARG A 74 -22.74 29.94 14.12
C ARG A 74 -22.58 31.25 13.33
N VAL A 75 -21.98 32.25 13.97
CA VAL A 75 -21.89 33.66 13.52
C VAL A 75 -20.65 33.87 12.65
N LEU A 76 -20.84 33.94 11.33
CA LEU A 76 -19.89 34.58 10.41
C LEU A 76 -20.47 35.96 10.07
N SER A 77 -19.72 37.01 10.34
CA SER A 77 -20.08 38.39 10.01
C SER A 77 -19.34 38.81 8.73
N ILE A 78 -20.06 39.43 7.81
CA ILE A 78 -19.55 39.93 6.54
C ILE A 78 -19.83 41.42 6.45
N ASP A 79 -18.78 42.24 6.40
CA ASP A 79 -18.87 43.70 6.30
C ASP A 79 -18.08 44.19 5.09
N GLY A 80 -18.68 44.94 4.18
CA GLY A 80 -17.93 45.47 3.06
C GLY A 80 -18.72 46.07 1.92
N THR A 81 -18.02 46.36 0.83
CA THR A 81 -18.56 47.00 -0.36
C THR A 81 -18.22 46.24 -1.63
N LEU A 82 -19.18 46.17 -2.56
CA LEU A 82 -18.99 45.77 -3.95
C LEU A 82 -19.38 46.96 -4.84
N ASP A 83 -18.42 47.56 -5.54
CA ASP A 83 -18.70 48.69 -6.43
C ASP A 83 -19.20 48.26 -7.83
N ARG A 84 -19.68 49.23 -8.62
CA ARG A 84 -20.12 49.04 -10.02
C ARG A 84 -19.02 48.50 -10.95
N ASN A 85 -17.76 48.75 -10.63
CA ASN A 85 -16.61 48.27 -11.39
C ASN A 85 -16.25 46.82 -11.00
N GLY A 86 -17.01 46.22 -10.08
CA GLY A 86 -16.77 44.87 -9.58
C GLY A 86 -15.62 44.80 -8.57
N GLN A 87 -15.19 45.92 -8.00
CA GLN A 87 -14.21 45.95 -6.92
C GLN A 87 -14.83 45.46 -5.62
N LEU A 88 -14.13 44.56 -4.95
CA LEU A 88 -14.48 43.97 -3.67
C LEU A 88 -13.65 44.62 -2.58
N ASP A 89 -14.29 44.98 -1.46
CA ASP A 89 -13.61 45.20 -0.18
C ASP A 89 -14.49 44.66 0.95
N PHE A 90 -14.34 43.37 1.24
CA PHE A 90 -15.10 42.66 2.28
C PHE A 90 -14.21 42.24 3.44
N ASN A 91 -14.74 42.31 4.65
CA ASN A 91 -14.16 41.80 5.87
C ASN A 91 -15.04 40.66 6.38
N LEU A 92 -14.47 39.47 6.41
CA LEU A 92 -15.07 38.26 6.95
C LEU A 92 -14.49 38.05 8.35
N LYS A 93 -15.33 38.14 9.37
CA LYS A 93 -14.94 37.92 10.76
C LYS A 93 -15.96 37.03 11.44
N GLY A 94 -15.51 35.96 12.08
CA GLY A 94 -16.41 35.13 12.88
C GLY A 94 -15.89 33.72 13.05
N ARG A 95 -16.80 32.78 13.24
CA ARG A 95 -16.49 31.36 13.40
C ARG A 95 -17.16 30.55 12.32
N ALA A 96 -16.37 29.94 11.44
CA ALA A 96 -16.84 29.06 10.39
C ALA A 96 -16.83 27.60 10.86
N ASP A 97 -17.87 26.86 10.51
CA ASP A 97 -17.90 25.40 10.69
C ASP A 97 -17.15 24.71 9.55
N LEU A 98 -16.26 23.77 9.87
CA LEU A 98 -15.47 23.05 8.87
C LEU A 98 -16.27 22.00 8.11
N ALA A 99 -17.52 21.72 8.50
CA ALA A 99 -18.41 20.82 7.76
C ALA A 99 -18.60 21.24 6.29
N VAL A 100 -18.43 22.52 5.95
CA VAL A 100 -18.46 23.01 4.56
C VAL A 100 -17.40 22.36 3.66
N LEU A 101 -16.29 21.91 4.26
CA LEU A 101 -15.20 21.23 3.54
C LEU A 101 -15.55 19.77 3.19
N ARG A 102 -16.69 19.22 3.65
CA ARG A 102 -17.15 17.87 3.24
C ARG A 102 -17.43 17.75 1.73
N THR A 103 -17.53 18.88 1.03
CA THR A 103 -17.65 18.95 -0.43
C THR A 103 -16.41 18.40 -1.15
N PHE A 104 -15.25 18.37 -0.48
CA PHE A 104 -14.04 17.78 -1.03
C PHE A 104 -14.11 16.24 -1.03
N LYS A 105 -13.99 15.63 -2.21
CA LYS A 105 -14.11 14.17 -2.41
C LYS A 105 -13.12 13.32 -1.60
N TRP A 106 -12.00 13.90 -1.16
CA TRP A 106 -10.98 13.21 -0.37
C TRP A 106 -11.27 13.23 1.14
N ILE A 107 -12.29 13.96 1.60
CA ILE A 107 -12.71 14.00 3.01
C ILE A 107 -13.90 13.03 3.17
N SER A 108 -13.82 12.12 4.14
CA SER A 108 -14.94 11.25 4.54
C SER A 108 -15.82 11.97 5.56
N SER A 109 -15.19 12.50 6.61
CA SER A 109 -15.83 13.37 7.59
C SER A 109 -14.85 14.46 8.04
N ILE A 110 -15.41 15.60 8.40
CA ILE A 110 -14.70 16.69 9.06
C ILE A 110 -15.66 17.35 10.06
N ARG A 111 -15.13 17.70 11.22
CA ARG A 111 -15.79 18.50 12.27
C ARG A 111 -14.78 19.46 12.88
N GLY A 112 -15.29 20.46 13.60
CA GLY A 112 -14.51 21.51 14.22
C GLY A 112 -14.85 22.87 13.63
N THR A 113 -14.14 23.90 14.11
CA THR A 113 -14.38 25.28 13.69
C THR A 113 -13.08 25.99 13.34
N ALA A 114 -13.20 27.04 12.55
CA ALA A 114 -12.13 28.00 12.33
C ALA A 114 -12.62 29.41 12.70
N ASP A 115 -11.90 30.08 13.60
CA ASP A 115 -12.07 31.52 13.76
C ASP A 115 -11.42 32.20 12.56
N THR A 116 -12.20 33.01 11.85
CA THR A 116 -11.81 33.65 10.60
C THR A 116 -11.64 35.15 10.80
N ARG A 117 -10.56 35.70 10.24
CA ARG A 117 -10.34 37.14 10.06
C ARG A 117 -9.73 37.33 8.68
N ILE A 118 -10.58 37.43 7.66
CA ILE A 118 -10.16 37.50 6.26
C ILE A 118 -10.70 38.78 5.64
N LYS A 119 -9.82 39.60 5.09
CA LYS A 119 -10.16 40.69 4.18
C LYS A 119 -10.11 40.17 2.75
N VAL A 120 -11.16 40.37 1.97
CA VAL A 120 -11.21 40.04 0.54
C VAL A 120 -11.24 41.33 -0.25
N SER A 121 -10.14 41.62 -0.95
CA SER A 121 -10.03 42.78 -1.84
C SER A 121 -9.95 42.34 -3.31
N GLY A 122 -9.82 43.30 -4.25
CA GLY A 122 -9.60 43.01 -5.67
C GLY A 122 -10.89 43.10 -6.48
N THR A 123 -11.04 42.28 -7.51
CA THR A 123 -12.28 42.24 -8.31
C THR A 123 -12.99 40.91 -8.15
N PHE A 124 -14.27 40.81 -8.53
CA PHE A 124 -14.99 39.54 -8.52
C PHE A 124 -14.29 38.42 -9.31
N ASP A 125 -13.64 38.78 -10.42
CA ASP A 125 -12.92 37.83 -11.28
C ASP A 125 -11.50 37.51 -10.76
N ASN A 126 -10.96 38.34 -9.86
CA ASN A 126 -9.67 38.13 -9.22
C ASN A 126 -9.68 38.58 -7.75
N PRO A 127 -10.40 37.85 -6.86
CA PRO A 127 -10.42 38.18 -5.45
C PRO A 127 -9.07 37.89 -4.80
N ILE A 128 -8.69 38.74 -3.85
CA ILE A 128 -7.42 38.69 -3.13
C ILE A 128 -7.73 38.57 -1.64
N PRO A 129 -7.94 37.34 -1.13
CA PRO A 129 -8.09 37.13 0.31
C PRO A 129 -6.75 37.40 1.01
N THR A 130 -6.82 38.10 2.14
CA THR A 130 -5.69 38.30 3.05
C THR A 130 -6.20 38.19 4.48
N GLY A 131 -5.54 37.40 5.31
CA GLY A 131 -5.98 37.22 6.69
C GLY A 131 -5.50 35.94 7.33
N THR A 132 -6.26 35.51 8.33
CA THR A 132 -5.91 34.36 9.17
C THR A 132 -7.10 33.46 9.45
N LEU A 133 -6.82 32.18 9.62
CA LEU A 133 -7.72 31.14 10.08
C LEU A 133 -7.08 30.49 11.31
N THR A 134 -7.80 30.46 12.43
CA THR A 134 -7.36 29.75 13.65
C THR A 134 -8.28 28.58 13.92
N PHE A 135 -7.76 27.37 13.84
CA PHE A 135 -8.54 26.14 14.00
C PHE A 135 -8.79 25.80 15.47
N ARG A 136 -9.96 25.21 15.73
CA ARG A 136 -10.38 24.68 17.04
C ARG A 136 -11.12 23.36 16.88
N ASP A 137 -10.74 22.38 17.70
CA ASP A 137 -11.33 21.05 17.81
C ASP A 137 -11.53 20.40 16.44
N VAL A 138 -10.48 20.39 15.62
CA VAL A 138 -10.57 19.88 14.25
C VAL A 138 -10.28 18.40 14.22
N HIS A 139 -11.25 17.64 13.72
CA HIS A 139 -11.11 16.23 13.45
C HIS A 139 -11.44 15.97 12.00
N VAL A 140 -10.52 15.32 11.28
CA VAL A 140 -10.67 14.96 9.87
C VAL A 140 -10.50 13.45 9.70
N VAL A 141 -11.37 12.83 8.91
CA VAL A 141 -11.18 11.46 8.46
C VAL A 141 -11.00 11.51 6.94
N PRO A 142 -9.76 11.43 6.42
CA PRO A 142 -9.53 11.35 4.99
C PRO A 142 -10.13 10.05 4.43
N ARG A 143 -10.77 10.15 3.28
CA ARG A 143 -11.30 9.01 2.55
C ARG A 143 -10.14 8.09 2.13
N GLY A 144 -10.28 6.80 2.40
CA GLY A 144 -9.25 5.80 2.10
C GLY A 144 -8.18 5.65 3.18
N PHE A 145 -8.02 6.62 4.09
CA PHE A 145 -7.07 6.52 5.21
C PHE A 145 -7.67 5.75 6.40
N GLY A 146 -8.98 5.84 6.61
CA GLY A 146 -9.71 5.07 7.62
C GLY A 146 -9.45 5.46 9.07
N ARG A 147 -8.64 6.50 9.32
CA ARG A 147 -8.28 6.98 10.66
C ARG A 147 -8.61 8.47 10.84
N GLU A 148 -8.91 8.85 12.07
CA GLU A 148 -9.17 10.23 12.46
C GLU A 148 -7.83 10.96 12.71
N ILE A 149 -7.66 12.10 12.06
CA ILE A 149 -6.58 13.05 12.29
C ILE A 149 -7.14 14.16 13.15
N ARG A 150 -6.51 14.41 14.29
CA ARG A 150 -6.88 15.49 15.22
C ARG A 150 -5.87 16.62 15.10
N LEU A 151 -6.33 17.86 14.98
CA LEU A 151 -5.45 19.03 15.05
C LEU A 151 -5.55 19.65 16.44
N ALA A 152 -4.40 20.07 16.97
CA ALA A 152 -4.35 20.85 18.19
C ALA A 152 -5.00 22.23 17.97
N ASP A 153 -5.63 22.73 19.02
CA ASP A 153 -6.22 24.07 19.04
C ASP A 153 -5.15 25.15 18.80
N GLY A 154 -5.56 26.22 18.14
CA GLY A 154 -4.68 27.37 17.89
C GLY A 154 -3.82 27.24 16.63
N ALA A 155 -3.96 26.15 15.86
CA ALA A 155 -3.33 26.01 14.55
C ALA A 155 -3.71 27.19 13.63
N LEU A 156 -2.71 27.98 13.24
CA LEU A 156 -2.88 29.23 12.50
C LEU A 156 -2.48 29.05 11.04
N VAL A 157 -3.41 29.29 10.13
CA VAL A 157 -3.16 29.40 8.70
C VAL A 157 -3.28 30.86 8.28
N ARG A 158 -2.29 31.33 7.52
CA ARG A 158 -2.26 32.68 6.95
C ARG A 158 -2.57 32.61 5.46
N ILE A 159 -3.31 33.60 4.98
CA ILE A 159 -3.67 33.77 3.57
C ILE A 159 -3.26 35.18 3.18
N GLY A 160 -2.72 35.37 1.98
CA GLY A 160 -2.27 36.68 1.53
C GLY A 160 -1.69 36.66 0.12
N PRO A 161 -1.10 37.80 -0.31
CA PRO A 161 -0.46 37.89 -1.63
C PRO A 161 0.75 36.94 -1.72
N GLY A 162 0.92 36.31 -2.88
CA GLY A 162 2.08 35.48 -3.20
C GLY A 162 3.27 36.29 -3.69
N ALA A 163 4.36 35.61 -4.05
CA ALA A 163 5.61 36.25 -4.48
C ALA A 163 5.51 37.03 -5.80
N LYS A 164 4.50 36.73 -6.63
CA LYS A 164 4.28 37.35 -7.94
C LYS A 164 2.91 38.05 -7.98
N ARG A 165 2.80 39.11 -8.78
CA ARG A 165 1.54 39.81 -8.98
C ARG A 165 0.45 38.85 -9.49
N GLY A 166 -0.71 38.87 -8.85
CA GLY A 166 -1.84 37.99 -9.17
C GLY A 166 -1.73 36.57 -8.61
N TRP A 167 -0.73 36.31 -7.76
CA TRP A 167 -0.62 35.06 -7.02
C TRP A 167 -1.11 35.25 -5.59
N GLN A 168 -1.72 34.21 -5.03
CA GLN A 168 -2.05 34.13 -3.61
C GLN A 168 -1.17 33.07 -2.95
N ARG A 169 -0.89 33.23 -1.67
CA ARG A 169 -0.19 32.25 -0.85
C ARG A 169 -1.01 31.92 0.38
N ILE A 170 -1.12 30.63 0.66
CA ILE A 170 -1.63 30.07 1.91
C ILE A 170 -0.44 29.46 2.62
N TRP A 171 -0.17 29.81 3.88
CA TRP A 171 0.99 29.28 4.58
C TRP A 171 0.79 29.10 6.07
N ILE A 172 1.60 28.20 6.61
CA ILE A 172 1.78 27.87 8.02
C ILE A 172 3.25 28.10 8.29
N ALA A 173 3.53 29.06 9.17
CA ALA A 173 4.91 29.44 9.44
C ALA A 173 5.63 28.40 10.30
N ASP A 174 6.94 28.29 10.14
CA ASP A 174 7.75 27.26 10.82
C ASP A 174 7.80 27.46 12.35
N ASP A 175 7.54 28.68 12.83
CA ASP A 175 7.40 29.06 14.25
C ASP A 175 6.00 28.75 14.83
N ASN A 176 5.01 28.50 13.97
CA ASN A 176 3.64 28.17 14.37
C ASN A 176 3.11 26.98 13.56
N ARG A 177 3.82 25.86 13.66
CA ARG A 177 3.46 24.61 12.99
C ARG A 177 2.11 24.11 13.49
N ILE A 178 1.30 23.57 12.59
CA ILE A 178 0.08 22.84 12.96
C ILE A 178 0.52 21.56 13.67
N LYS A 179 0.18 21.44 14.95
CA LYS A 179 0.38 20.21 15.73
C LYS A 179 -0.89 19.37 15.63
N GLY A 180 -0.75 18.05 15.67
CA GLY A 180 -1.88 17.14 15.65
C GLY A 180 -1.50 15.73 16.06
N GLY A 181 -2.46 14.83 15.99
CA GLY A 181 -2.27 13.41 16.26
C GLY A 181 -3.07 12.51 15.31
N ILE A 182 -2.56 11.29 15.14
CA ILE A 182 -3.21 10.19 14.43
C ILE A 182 -3.16 9.00 15.39
N ASP A 183 -4.30 8.63 15.94
CA ASP A 183 -4.41 7.69 17.07
C ASP A 183 -3.54 8.14 18.25
N GLU A 184 -2.50 7.37 18.58
CA GLU A 184 -1.53 7.65 19.67
C GLU A 184 -0.32 8.47 19.18
N GLY A 185 -0.09 8.51 17.86
CA GLY A 185 1.04 9.22 17.26
C GLY A 185 0.80 10.72 17.16
N THR A 186 1.88 11.50 17.14
CA THR A 186 1.82 12.97 17.02
C THR A 186 2.54 13.47 15.79
N PHE A 187 2.10 14.60 15.24
CA PHE A 187 2.77 15.24 14.11
C PHE A 187 2.78 16.77 14.21
N GLN A 188 3.68 17.36 13.44
CA GLN A 188 3.80 18.78 13.18
C GLN A 188 3.88 19.01 11.67
N PHE A 189 3.12 19.98 11.19
CA PHE A 189 3.01 20.31 9.77
C PHE A 189 3.23 21.80 9.55
N SER A 190 4.07 22.16 8.58
CA SER A 190 4.29 23.54 8.15
C SER A 190 4.53 23.63 6.65
N GLY A 191 4.57 24.86 6.13
CA GLY A 191 4.85 25.12 4.74
C GLY A 191 3.82 26.03 4.08
N TRP A 192 3.77 26.02 2.75
CA TRP A 192 2.99 26.96 1.97
C TRP A 192 2.46 26.35 0.67
N LEU A 193 1.40 26.95 0.16
CA LEU A 193 0.74 26.66 -1.11
C LEU A 193 0.54 27.97 -1.85
N GLU A 194 1.04 28.06 -3.08
CA GLU A 194 0.79 29.19 -3.97
C GLU A 194 -0.28 28.86 -4.99
N LEU A 195 -1.16 29.82 -5.18
CA LEU A 195 -2.27 29.78 -6.11
C LEU A 195 -2.06 30.86 -7.18
N LYS A 196 -2.24 30.52 -8.45
CA LYS A 196 -2.32 31.47 -9.55
C LYS A 196 -3.76 31.46 -10.05
N ARG A 197 -4.50 32.55 -9.83
CA ARG A 197 -5.95 32.61 -10.12
C ARG A 197 -6.71 31.45 -9.46
N TRP A 198 -6.46 31.21 -8.17
CA TRP A 198 -7.08 30.11 -7.40
C TRP A 198 -6.70 28.68 -7.81
N THR A 199 -5.81 28.54 -8.79
CA THR A 199 -5.29 27.25 -9.23
C THR A 199 -3.97 26.96 -8.52
N PRO A 200 -3.87 25.87 -7.74
CA PRO A 200 -2.64 25.43 -7.11
C PRO A 200 -1.49 25.32 -8.11
N THR A 201 -0.40 26.02 -7.86
CA THR A 201 0.74 26.09 -8.78
C THR A 201 2.03 25.60 -8.13
N ASN A 202 2.39 26.14 -6.97
CA ASN A 202 3.58 25.72 -6.24
C ASN A 202 3.22 25.32 -4.81
N VAL A 203 3.96 24.39 -4.23
CA VAL A 203 3.72 23.89 -2.89
C VAL A 203 5.04 23.48 -2.24
N GLU A 204 5.17 23.76 -0.96
CA GLU A 204 6.24 23.22 -0.12
C GLU A 204 5.66 22.91 1.25
N TRP A 205 5.69 21.66 1.66
CA TRP A 205 5.21 21.21 2.96
C TRP A 205 6.28 20.42 3.68
N LYS A 206 6.31 20.54 5.01
CA LYS A 206 7.17 19.77 5.90
C LYS A 206 6.28 19.06 6.91
N LEU A 207 6.56 17.79 7.15
CA LEU A 207 5.87 16.95 8.13
C LEU A 207 6.92 16.27 9.01
N ASN A 208 6.83 16.53 10.31
CA ASN A 208 7.57 15.83 11.34
C ASN A 208 6.59 15.03 12.18
N GLY A 209 6.82 13.74 12.39
CA GLY A 209 5.96 12.88 13.20
C GLY A 209 6.73 12.02 14.17
N SER A 210 6.04 11.61 15.24
CA SER A 210 6.51 10.64 16.23
C SER A 210 5.44 9.60 16.44
N ASP A 211 5.85 8.34 16.40
CA ASP A 211 5.07 7.16 16.74
C ASP A 211 3.77 7.06 15.93
N ILE A 212 3.84 7.43 14.65
CA ILE A 212 2.70 7.35 13.75
C ILE A 212 2.44 5.88 13.43
N PHE A 213 1.27 5.39 13.86
CA PHE A 213 0.83 4.03 13.60
C PHE A 213 0.02 3.95 12.30
N TYR A 214 0.39 3.03 11.42
CA TYR A 214 -0.35 2.72 10.21
C TYR A 214 -0.49 1.21 10.04
N GLN A 215 -1.67 0.77 9.58
CA GLN A 215 -1.91 -0.65 9.34
C GLN A 215 -2.78 -0.86 8.12
N VAL A 216 -2.43 -1.89 7.34
CA VAL A 216 -3.29 -2.49 6.34
C VAL A 216 -3.71 -3.85 6.90
N PRO A 217 -5.00 -4.03 7.26
CA PRO A 217 -5.47 -5.26 7.89
C PRO A 217 -5.08 -6.50 7.08
N GLY A 218 -4.37 -7.42 7.72
CA GLY A 218 -3.94 -8.67 7.10
C GLY A 218 -2.77 -8.55 6.13
N GLU A 219 -2.09 -7.40 6.03
CA GLU A 219 -0.87 -7.24 5.23
C GLU A 219 0.30 -6.70 6.03
N TYR A 220 0.16 -5.55 6.70
CA TYR A 220 1.21 -5.01 7.56
C TYR A 220 0.70 -4.04 8.61
N ARG A 221 1.49 -3.87 9.67
CA ARG A 221 1.38 -2.82 10.67
C ARG A 221 2.75 -2.21 10.90
N VAL A 222 2.81 -0.89 11.04
CA VAL A 222 4.08 -0.17 11.17
C VAL A 222 3.90 1.05 12.06
N THR A 223 4.87 1.28 12.93
CA THR A 223 5.01 2.50 13.72
C THR A 223 6.27 3.21 13.23
N PHE A 224 6.15 4.50 12.89
CA PHE A 224 7.26 5.24 12.29
C PHE A 224 7.27 6.74 12.65
N ASN A 225 8.47 7.32 12.55
CA ASN A 225 8.77 8.72 12.81
C ASN A 225 9.19 9.36 11.50
N PRO A 226 8.27 10.00 10.75
CA PRO A 226 8.61 10.67 9.51
C PRO A 226 9.24 12.04 9.77
N ASP A 227 10.24 12.39 8.98
CA ASP A 227 10.74 13.75 8.77
C ASP A 227 10.83 13.97 7.26
N ILE A 228 9.70 14.40 6.69
CA ILE A 228 9.51 14.45 5.24
C ILE A 228 9.17 15.86 4.78
N ALA A 229 9.62 16.19 3.58
CA ALA A 229 9.29 17.42 2.88
C ALA A 229 8.72 17.08 1.50
N PHE A 230 7.60 17.70 1.17
CA PHE A 230 7.00 17.63 -0.16
C PHE A 230 7.19 18.98 -0.85
N ARG A 231 7.73 18.98 -2.06
CA ARG A 231 7.93 20.17 -2.88
C ARG A 231 7.30 19.95 -4.24
N GLY A 232 6.63 20.96 -4.76
CA GLY A 232 5.98 20.89 -6.06
C GLY A 232 6.00 22.24 -6.77
N THR A 233 6.32 22.24 -8.06
CA THR A 233 6.12 23.39 -8.94
C THR A 233 5.29 22.97 -10.15
N LYS A 234 4.45 23.90 -10.62
CA LYS A 234 3.48 23.69 -11.69
C LYS A 234 2.65 22.40 -11.50
N ILE A 235 2.13 22.17 -10.30
CA ILE A 235 1.54 20.88 -9.88
C ILE A 235 0.29 20.42 -10.66
N LEU A 236 -0.27 21.24 -11.54
CA LEU A 236 -1.40 20.89 -12.40
C LEU A 236 -1.04 20.89 -13.90
N ASP A 237 0.18 21.27 -14.26
CA ASP A 237 0.70 21.24 -15.63
C ASP A 237 1.41 19.91 -15.86
N LYS A 238 0.69 18.91 -16.39
CA LYS A 238 1.19 17.54 -16.56
C LYS A 238 2.50 17.45 -17.33
N GLU A 239 2.76 18.37 -18.24
CA GLU A 239 3.96 18.36 -19.09
C GLU A 239 5.18 18.91 -18.36
N ASN A 240 4.98 19.86 -17.44
CA ASN A 240 6.06 20.57 -16.75
C ASN A 240 6.06 20.36 -15.22
N GLN A 241 5.31 19.38 -14.74
CA GLN A 241 5.14 19.10 -13.33
C GLN A 241 6.45 18.63 -12.71
N GLN A 242 6.89 19.31 -11.66
CA GLN A 242 8.06 18.92 -10.88
C GLN A 242 7.65 18.77 -9.44
N MET A 243 7.50 17.53 -8.98
CA MET A 243 7.17 17.22 -7.60
C MET A 243 8.20 16.27 -7.01
N GLU A 244 8.60 16.53 -5.77
CA GLU A 244 9.55 15.71 -5.03
C GLU A 244 9.02 15.50 -3.61
N LEU A 245 9.03 14.24 -3.17
CA LEU A 245 8.84 13.85 -1.78
C LEU A 245 10.18 13.33 -1.25
N GLY A 246 10.79 14.09 -0.35
CA GLY A 246 12.10 13.78 0.21
C GLY A 246 12.14 13.81 1.72
N GLY A 247 13.23 13.30 2.31
CA GLY A 247 13.44 13.28 3.77
C GLY A 247 13.77 11.89 4.28
N SER A 248 13.44 11.61 5.55
CA SER A 248 13.70 10.33 6.19
C SER A 248 12.48 9.77 6.91
N VAL A 249 12.42 8.45 7.00
CA VAL A 249 11.39 7.71 7.73
C VAL A 249 12.09 6.69 8.61
N ARG A 250 11.96 6.85 9.92
CA ARG A 250 12.46 5.87 10.89
C ARG A 250 11.33 4.95 11.32
N ILE A 251 11.44 3.67 11.01
CA ILE A 251 10.53 2.63 11.47
C ILE A 251 11.02 2.19 12.86
N THR A 252 10.17 2.38 13.87
CA THR A 252 10.46 1.97 15.26
C THR A 252 9.99 0.53 15.50
N GLU A 253 8.85 0.17 14.92
CA GLU A 253 8.26 -1.16 15.02
C GLU A 253 7.55 -1.51 13.72
N GLY A 254 7.53 -2.78 13.34
CA GLY A 254 6.70 -3.22 12.25
C GLY A 254 6.50 -4.72 12.18
N GLU A 255 5.41 -5.10 11.54
CA GLU A 255 5.14 -6.48 11.18
C GLU A 255 4.54 -6.52 9.78
N TYR A 256 5.15 -7.32 8.93
CA TYR A 256 4.63 -7.65 7.62
C TYR A 256 4.11 -9.08 7.64
N ASN A 257 2.80 -9.24 7.45
CA ASN A 257 2.12 -10.51 7.39
C ASN A 257 1.32 -10.57 6.10
N LYS A 258 1.95 -11.01 5.01
CA LYS A 258 1.22 -11.29 3.78
C LYS A 258 0.81 -12.76 3.75
N SER A 259 -0.50 -12.99 3.75
CA SER A 259 -1.06 -14.29 3.44
C SER A 259 -1.20 -14.42 1.93
N PHE A 260 -0.34 -15.20 1.28
CA PHE A 260 -0.50 -15.49 -0.15
C PHE A 260 -1.75 -16.35 -0.44
N ALA A 261 -2.34 -16.97 0.60
CA ALA A 261 -3.65 -17.62 0.50
C ALA A 261 -4.80 -16.64 0.21
N GLN A 262 -4.67 -15.36 0.58
CA GLN A 262 -5.73 -14.38 0.27
C GLN A 262 -5.75 -13.97 -1.21
N PHE A 263 -4.64 -14.11 -1.94
CA PHE A 263 -4.61 -13.86 -3.39
C PHE A 263 -5.44 -14.88 -4.17
N THR A 264 -5.51 -16.13 -3.70
CA THR A 264 -6.40 -17.15 -4.30
C THR A 264 -7.86 -16.93 -3.91
N GLU A 265 -8.13 -16.34 -2.75
CA GLU A 265 -9.47 -15.94 -2.31
C GLU A 265 -10.00 -14.70 -3.06
N SER A 266 -9.19 -13.68 -3.30
CA SER A 266 -9.58 -12.48 -4.04
C SER A 266 -9.85 -12.77 -5.53
N PHE A 267 -9.14 -13.73 -6.13
CA PHE A 267 -9.49 -14.25 -7.45
C PHE A 267 -10.85 -14.98 -7.45
N SER A 268 -11.23 -15.60 -6.33
CA SER A 268 -12.54 -16.24 -6.16
C SER A 268 -13.69 -15.23 -5.98
N GLN A 269 -13.41 -14.02 -5.48
CA GLN A 269 -14.38 -12.92 -5.37
C GLN A 269 -14.70 -12.29 -6.74
N LEU A 270 -13.71 -12.19 -7.63
CA LEU A 270 -13.89 -11.78 -9.03
C LEU A 270 -14.82 -12.73 -9.81
N LEU A 271 -14.98 -13.97 -9.32
CA LEU A 271 -15.82 -15.02 -9.90
C LEU A 271 -17.11 -15.28 -9.09
N GLY A 272 -17.54 -14.35 -8.22
CA GLY A 272 -18.90 -14.32 -7.68
C GLY A 272 -19.14 -14.93 -6.29
N ALA A 273 -18.09 -15.37 -5.57
CA ALA A 273 -18.26 -15.93 -4.23
C ALA A 273 -18.08 -14.87 -3.13
N SER A 274 -19.19 -14.40 -2.56
CA SER A 274 -19.34 -13.63 -1.31
C SER A 274 -18.59 -12.29 -1.19
N ARG A 275 -19.35 -11.19 -1.29
CA ARG A 275 -18.94 -9.81 -0.94
C ARG A 275 -18.77 -9.69 0.58
N LYS A 276 -17.64 -10.12 1.14
CA LYS A 276 -17.16 -9.48 2.38
C LYS A 276 -16.50 -8.18 1.97
N THR A 277 -17.13 -7.06 2.33
CA THR A 277 -16.61 -5.70 2.17
C THR A 277 -15.38 -5.51 3.06
N THR A 278 -14.27 -6.13 2.69
CA THR A 278 -12.97 -5.57 3.08
C THR A 278 -12.89 -4.22 2.37
N GLN A 279 -12.80 -3.14 3.15
CA GLN A 279 -12.61 -1.79 2.63
C GLN A 279 -11.25 -1.75 1.93
N TYR A 280 -11.22 -2.19 0.67
CA TYR A 280 -10.06 -2.08 -0.17
C TYR A 280 -9.86 -0.59 -0.43
N SER A 281 -8.89 0.02 0.25
CA SER A 281 -8.46 1.37 -0.07
C SER A 281 -7.91 1.33 -1.49
N LYS A 282 -8.60 1.97 -2.44
CA LYS A 282 -8.07 2.17 -3.78
C LYS A 282 -6.64 2.73 -3.67
N PRO A 283 -5.68 2.27 -4.48
CA PRO A 283 -4.34 2.85 -4.53
C PRO A 283 -4.41 4.39 -4.59
N LEU A 284 -3.52 5.09 -3.88
CA LEU A 284 -3.47 6.55 -3.88
C LEU A 284 -3.43 7.14 -5.29
N ALA A 285 -2.77 6.45 -6.24
CA ALA A 285 -2.73 6.81 -7.66
C ALA A 285 -4.11 6.80 -8.35
N GLU A 286 -5.02 5.90 -7.95
CA GLU A 286 -6.39 5.92 -8.49
C GLU A 286 -7.20 7.10 -7.95
N ILE A 287 -6.91 7.55 -6.73
CA ILE A 287 -7.58 8.70 -6.10
C ILE A 287 -6.97 10.01 -6.62
N PHE A 288 -5.65 10.04 -6.80
CA PHE A 288 -4.86 11.19 -7.20
C PHE A 288 -3.91 10.80 -8.34
N PRO A 289 -4.38 10.76 -9.61
CA PRO A 289 -3.56 10.33 -10.74
C PRO A 289 -2.27 11.15 -10.94
N TRP A 290 -2.24 12.38 -10.41
CA TRP A 290 -1.05 13.23 -10.45
C TRP A 290 0.09 12.70 -9.56
N ILE A 291 -0.15 11.82 -8.59
CA ILE A 291 0.89 11.35 -7.67
C ILE A 291 1.93 10.45 -8.35
N ASP A 292 1.60 9.79 -9.46
CA ASP A 292 2.49 8.83 -10.14
C ASP A 292 3.82 9.45 -10.58
N GLY A 293 3.79 10.75 -10.92
CA GLY A 293 4.95 11.53 -11.32
C GLY A 293 5.76 12.13 -10.17
N VAL A 294 5.35 11.95 -8.90
CA VAL A 294 6.11 12.45 -7.75
C VAL A 294 7.45 11.74 -7.68
N LYS A 295 8.55 12.49 -7.77
CA LYS A 295 9.90 11.98 -7.55
C LYS A 295 10.08 11.64 -6.07
N LEU A 296 10.68 10.49 -5.79
CA LEU A 296 10.98 10.04 -4.43
C LEU A 296 12.46 10.29 -4.12
N ASN A 297 12.74 10.70 -2.89
CA ASN A 297 14.08 10.86 -2.34
C ASN A 297 14.05 10.62 -0.82
N LEU A 298 13.62 9.42 -0.43
CA LEU A 298 13.34 9.08 0.96
C LEU A 298 14.39 8.11 1.49
N GLN A 299 14.93 8.39 2.67
CA GLN A 299 15.78 7.46 3.40
C GLN A 299 14.97 6.73 4.45
N ILE A 300 14.95 5.40 4.40
CA ILE A 300 14.17 4.55 5.30
C ILE A 300 15.13 3.77 6.19
N PHE A 301 14.94 3.93 7.50
CA PHE A 301 15.71 3.24 8.52
C PHE A 301 14.80 2.40 9.41
N GLY A 302 15.07 1.11 9.54
CA GLY A 302 14.47 0.23 10.55
C GLY A 302 15.59 -0.38 11.37
N GLN A 303 15.68 -0.04 12.66
CA GLN A 303 16.85 -0.42 13.46
C GLN A 303 16.74 -1.85 14.01
N ASN A 304 15.62 -2.21 14.63
CA ASN A 304 15.27 -3.55 15.12
C ASN A 304 13.71 -3.62 15.18
N ASN A 305 13.12 -4.74 15.59
CA ASN A 305 11.67 -4.89 15.80
C ASN A 305 10.80 -4.80 14.53
N PHE A 306 11.36 -5.13 13.36
CA PHE A 306 10.56 -5.35 12.16
C PHE A 306 10.49 -6.84 11.85
N PHE A 307 9.29 -7.42 11.96
CA PHE A 307 9.07 -8.86 11.77
C PHE A 307 8.40 -9.16 10.43
N ILE A 308 8.95 -10.09 9.66
CA ILE A 308 8.30 -10.67 8.47
C ILE A 308 7.66 -12.01 8.88
N ARG A 309 6.35 -11.97 9.11
CA ARG A 309 5.51 -13.11 9.51
C ARG A 309 4.58 -13.53 8.38
N SER A 310 5.13 -13.99 7.26
CA SER A 310 4.34 -14.32 6.08
C SER A 310 3.92 -15.78 6.08
N ARG A 311 2.65 -16.03 5.72
CA ARG A 311 2.14 -17.38 5.43
C ARG A 311 2.30 -17.63 3.93
N LEU A 312 3.27 -18.46 3.61
CA LEU A 312 3.48 -18.99 2.27
C LEU A 312 2.53 -20.18 2.06
N ASN A 313 2.25 -20.54 0.80
CA ASN A 313 1.37 -21.68 0.50
C ASN A 313 1.85 -22.99 1.15
N PHE A 314 3.15 -23.12 1.35
CA PHE A 314 3.80 -24.29 1.93
C PHE A 314 4.69 -23.94 3.10
N GLY A 315 4.39 -22.87 3.82
CA GLY A 315 5.32 -22.49 4.85
C GLY A 315 4.94 -21.27 5.62
N LYS A 316 5.76 -20.98 6.61
CA LYS A 316 5.65 -19.80 7.43
C LYS A 316 7.03 -19.22 7.60
N THR A 317 7.13 -17.91 7.52
CA THR A 317 8.34 -17.18 7.88
C THR A 317 8.11 -16.49 9.21
N ASN A 318 9.16 -16.37 10.01
CA ASN A 318 9.22 -15.45 11.13
C ASN A 318 10.64 -14.88 11.16
N LEU A 319 10.85 -13.77 10.45
CA LEU A 319 12.17 -13.17 10.30
C LEU A 319 12.20 -11.82 11.01
N GLU A 320 13.24 -11.55 11.78
CA GLU A 320 13.55 -10.21 12.25
C GLU A 320 14.52 -9.54 11.28
N ILE A 321 14.20 -8.32 10.86
CA ILE A 321 15.00 -7.57 9.90
C ILE A 321 15.41 -6.19 10.43
N ARG A 322 16.56 -5.74 9.94
CA ARG A 322 17.04 -4.37 10.00
C ARG A 322 17.11 -3.81 8.58
N SER A 323 16.69 -2.56 8.39
CA SER A 323 16.68 -1.92 7.06
C SER A 323 17.41 -0.58 7.07
N ASN A 324 18.19 -0.36 6.02
CA ASN A 324 18.75 0.95 5.67
C ASN A 324 18.69 1.07 4.15
N VAL A 325 17.59 1.62 3.65
CA VAL A 325 17.28 1.68 2.23
C VAL A 325 16.91 3.09 1.81
N ASN A 326 17.31 3.47 0.61
CA ASN A 326 16.89 4.70 -0.03
C ASN A 326 15.84 4.38 -1.09
N LEU A 327 14.73 5.12 -1.05
CA LEU A 327 13.65 5.05 -2.01
C LEU A 327 13.74 6.27 -2.93
N GLY A 328 14.14 6.01 -4.17
CA GLY A 328 14.27 6.97 -5.26
C GLY A 328 13.28 6.70 -6.40
N GLY A 329 13.52 7.33 -7.56
CA GLY A 329 12.68 7.16 -8.75
C GLY A 329 11.41 8.02 -8.68
N SER A 330 10.31 7.54 -9.26
CA SER A 330 8.99 8.15 -9.10
C SER A 330 8.06 7.24 -8.31
N TYR A 331 6.95 7.77 -7.79
CA TYR A 331 5.95 6.97 -7.09
C TYR A 331 5.40 5.81 -7.95
N GLY A 332 5.16 6.06 -9.25
CA GLY A 332 4.72 5.02 -10.19
C GLY A 332 5.82 4.01 -10.58
N SER A 333 7.09 4.41 -10.47
CA SER A 333 8.26 3.59 -10.83
C SER A 333 9.36 3.73 -9.77
N PRO A 334 9.14 3.19 -8.55
CA PRO A 334 10.06 3.36 -7.45
C PRO A 334 11.37 2.61 -7.69
N ARG A 335 12.47 3.21 -7.26
CA ARG A 335 13.79 2.58 -7.23
C ARG A 335 14.24 2.43 -5.79
N VAL A 336 14.75 1.27 -5.42
CA VAL A 336 15.24 1.00 -4.07
C VAL A 336 16.74 0.77 -4.14
N SER A 337 17.50 1.37 -3.25
CA SER A 337 18.92 1.06 -3.05
C SER A 337 19.23 0.90 -1.57
N GLY A 338 20.34 0.24 -1.23
CA GLY A 338 20.75 -0.01 0.16
C GLY A 338 20.58 -1.46 0.56
N ARG A 339 20.51 -1.73 1.86
CA ARG A 339 20.60 -3.09 2.42
C ARG A 339 19.48 -3.35 3.43
N ILE A 340 18.89 -4.54 3.33
CA ILE A 340 18.12 -5.16 4.40
C ILE A 340 18.94 -6.31 4.96
N SER A 341 19.10 -6.37 6.27
CA SER A 341 19.76 -7.45 6.98
C SER A 341 18.73 -8.29 7.71
N VAL A 342 18.77 -9.60 7.52
CA VAL A 342 18.02 -10.56 8.33
C VAL A 342 18.90 -10.88 9.54
N LEU A 343 18.43 -10.49 10.72
CA LEU A 343 19.16 -10.67 11.98
C LEU A 343 19.09 -12.13 12.42
N GLU A 344 17.88 -12.64 12.51
CA GLU A 344 17.56 -14.02 12.85
C GLU A 344 16.16 -14.37 12.36
N GLY A 345 15.81 -15.65 12.42
CA GLY A 345 14.44 -16.08 12.19
C GLY A 345 14.31 -17.53 11.80
N THR A 346 13.08 -17.91 11.49
CA THR A 346 12.78 -19.26 11.01
C THR A 346 11.99 -19.23 9.71
N LEU A 347 12.26 -20.23 8.88
CA LEU A 347 11.49 -20.57 7.70
C LEU A 347 11.02 -22.00 7.87
N GLN A 348 9.72 -22.21 8.06
CA GLN A 348 9.13 -23.54 8.06
C GLN A 348 8.64 -23.86 6.65
N TYR A 349 9.08 -24.99 6.08
CA TYR A 349 8.58 -25.52 4.82
C TYR A 349 7.68 -26.74 5.09
N GLY A 350 6.37 -26.52 5.00
CA GLY A 350 5.33 -27.49 5.33
C GLY A 350 5.25 -28.71 4.42
N ILE A 351 5.76 -28.67 3.18
CA ILE A 351 5.76 -29.88 2.31
C ILE A 351 6.67 -30.97 2.88
N ILE A 352 7.84 -30.58 3.39
CA ILE A 352 8.83 -31.51 3.97
C ILE A 352 8.81 -31.47 5.50
N ASN A 353 7.90 -30.70 6.09
CA ASN A 353 7.81 -30.39 7.52
C ASN A 353 9.18 -30.07 8.16
N ARG A 354 10.01 -29.27 7.47
CA ARG A 354 11.33 -28.85 7.97
C ARG A 354 11.30 -27.42 8.44
N VAL A 355 12.07 -27.14 9.48
CA VAL A 355 12.36 -25.79 9.97
C VAL A 355 13.80 -25.47 9.60
N PHE A 356 13.97 -24.32 8.96
CA PHE A 356 15.26 -23.73 8.66
C PHE A 356 15.44 -22.52 9.56
N GLU A 357 16.47 -22.54 10.39
CA GLU A 357 16.86 -21.40 11.22
C GLU A 357 17.77 -20.51 10.37
N ILE A 358 17.44 -19.22 10.26
CA ILE A 358 18.24 -18.26 9.51
C ILE A 358 19.25 -17.64 10.46
N ASP A 359 20.53 -17.97 10.28
CA ASP A 359 21.62 -17.45 11.11
C ASP A 359 21.95 -15.99 10.75
N ARG A 360 21.93 -15.68 9.44
CA ARG A 360 22.19 -14.34 8.91
C ARG A 360 21.73 -14.23 7.47
N GLY A 361 21.33 -13.03 7.07
CA GLY A 361 21.07 -12.74 5.68
C GLY A 361 21.24 -11.27 5.32
N THR A 362 21.50 -11.01 4.04
CA THR A 362 21.49 -9.68 3.45
C THR A 362 20.75 -9.69 2.14
N ILE A 363 19.99 -8.62 1.91
CA ILE A 363 19.30 -8.33 0.66
C ILE A 363 19.75 -6.93 0.24
N ASP A 364 20.55 -6.87 -0.81
CA ASP A 364 21.14 -5.66 -1.35
C ASP A 364 20.35 -5.19 -2.57
N PHE A 365 19.90 -3.94 -2.52
CA PHE A 365 19.18 -3.27 -3.59
C PHE A 365 20.11 -2.29 -4.32
N SER A 366 20.08 -2.31 -5.65
CA SER A 366 20.89 -1.45 -6.52
C SER A 366 20.06 -0.62 -7.51
N GLY A 367 18.74 -0.59 -7.35
CA GLY A 367 17.82 0.16 -8.20
C GLY A 367 16.46 -0.52 -8.33
N ASP A 368 16.36 -1.55 -9.17
CA ASP A 368 15.09 -2.23 -9.40
C ASP A 368 14.73 -3.11 -8.18
N PRO A 369 13.62 -2.85 -7.48
CA PRO A 369 13.20 -3.64 -6.33
C PRO A 369 12.90 -5.12 -6.67
N LYS A 370 12.73 -5.46 -7.95
CA LYS A 370 12.46 -6.84 -8.40
C LYS A 370 13.72 -7.67 -8.61
N THR A 371 14.91 -7.09 -8.57
CA THR A 371 16.17 -7.81 -8.84
C THR A 371 17.23 -7.60 -7.75
N PRO A 372 16.90 -7.76 -6.45
CA PRO A 372 17.89 -7.61 -5.39
C PRO A 372 18.95 -8.72 -5.43
N ARG A 373 20.14 -8.42 -4.93
CA ARG A 373 21.14 -9.42 -4.60
C ARG A 373 20.84 -9.99 -3.22
N ILE A 374 20.75 -11.30 -3.13
CA ILE A 374 20.44 -12.03 -1.91
C ILE A 374 21.70 -12.79 -1.50
N ASP A 375 21.99 -12.81 -0.20
CA ASP A 375 22.99 -13.66 0.44
C ASP A 375 22.46 -14.07 1.81
N VAL A 376 22.04 -15.31 1.97
CA VAL A 376 21.38 -15.83 3.18
C VAL A 376 22.03 -17.16 3.55
N THR A 377 22.32 -17.33 4.83
CA THR A 377 22.73 -18.59 5.42
C THR A 377 21.65 -19.08 6.36
N ALA A 378 21.21 -20.31 6.16
CA ALA A 378 20.26 -20.99 7.03
C ALA A 378 20.81 -22.36 7.44
N ARG A 379 20.34 -22.88 8.56
CA ARG A 379 20.69 -24.20 9.09
C ARG A 379 19.44 -25.03 9.35
N THR A 380 19.56 -26.34 9.21
CA THR A 380 18.51 -27.29 9.59
C THR A 380 19.14 -28.57 10.11
N GLU A 381 18.46 -29.21 11.04
CA GLU A 381 18.90 -30.47 11.63
C GLU A 381 18.09 -31.63 11.01
N VAL A 382 18.81 -32.68 10.61
CA VAL A 382 18.21 -33.88 10.05
C VAL A 382 18.72 -35.11 10.79
N THR A 383 17.83 -35.71 11.58
CA THR A 383 18.01 -37.01 12.21
C THR A 383 17.46 -38.12 11.32
N TYR A 384 18.23 -39.19 11.15
CA TYR A 384 17.83 -40.39 10.41
C TYR A 384 18.44 -41.66 10.99
N GLU A 385 17.77 -42.80 10.86
CA GLU A 385 18.30 -44.09 11.28
C GLU A 385 19.28 -44.65 10.23
N TRP A 386 20.47 -45.02 10.67
CA TRP A 386 21.49 -45.63 9.81
C TRP A 386 21.13 -47.09 9.49
N THR A 387 21.08 -47.44 8.20
CA THR A 387 20.84 -48.82 7.72
C THR A 387 22.03 -49.32 6.92
N LYS A 388 22.48 -50.56 7.16
CA LYS A 388 23.70 -51.13 6.56
C LYS A 388 23.72 -51.16 5.03
N SER A 389 22.57 -51.06 4.37
CA SER A 389 22.47 -51.00 2.90
C SER A 389 23.10 -49.75 2.27
N SER A 390 23.37 -48.70 3.07
CA SER A 390 23.93 -47.42 2.62
C SER A 390 25.47 -47.34 2.61
N SER A 391 26.16 -48.41 3.05
CA SER A 391 27.57 -48.41 3.48
C SER A 391 28.64 -48.66 2.41
N ARG A 392 28.32 -48.92 1.13
CA ARG A 392 29.35 -49.36 0.15
C ARG A 392 30.45 -48.34 -0.19
N ARG A 393 30.37 -47.07 0.25
CA ARG A 393 31.37 -46.03 -0.10
C ARG A 393 31.74 -44.99 0.96
N ILE A 394 31.12 -44.98 2.14
CA ILE A 394 31.57 -44.07 3.21
C ILE A 394 32.76 -44.75 3.90
N SER A 395 33.95 -44.54 3.34
CA SER A 395 35.22 -45.07 3.83
C SER A 395 35.71 -44.30 5.05
N LEU A 396 35.00 -44.40 6.17
CA LEU A 396 35.41 -43.83 7.44
C LEU A 396 35.26 -44.86 8.55
N GLU A 397 36.33 -44.98 9.33
CA GLU A 397 36.66 -45.97 10.37
C GLU A 397 35.72 -46.02 11.59
N GLU A 398 34.52 -45.42 11.52
CA GLU A 398 33.52 -45.51 12.60
C GLU A 398 32.52 -46.62 12.25
N GLU A 399 32.64 -47.77 12.92
CA GLU A 399 31.63 -48.84 12.94
C GLU A 399 30.32 -48.33 13.59
N LEU A 400 29.55 -47.51 12.88
CA LEU A 400 28.20 -47.16 13.30
C LEU A 400 27.35 -48.44 13.31
N LEU A 401 26.73 -48.71 14.45
CA LEU A 401 25.84 -49.87 14.59
C LEU A 401 24.56 -49.62 13.79
N GLU A 402 24.00 -50.70 13.25
CA GLU A 402 22.73 -50.65 12.53
C GLU A 402 21.62 -50.23 13.50
N GLY A 403 20.82 -49.22 13.12
CA GLY A 403 19.80 -48.63 13.99
C GLY A 403 20.29 -47.44 14.83
N GLU A 404 21.53 -46.99 14.69
CA GLU A 404 21.96 -45.73 15.30
C GLU A 404 21.31 -44.52 14.60
N GLU A 405 20.77 -43.61 15.41
CA GLU A 405 20.28 -42.32 14.94
C GLU A 405 21.47 -41.40 14.62
N VAL A 406 21.58 -41.01 13.36
CA VAL A 406 22.58 -40.05 12.90
C VAL A 406 21.90 -38.71 12.72
N THR A 407 22.40 -37.72 13.45
CA THR A 407 21.96 -36.32 13.33
C THR A 407 22.97 -35.53 12.52
N VAL A 408 22.50 -34.84 11.49
CA VAL A 408 23.34 -34.03 10.60
C VAL A 408 22.82 -32.59 10.56
N ASN A 409 23.69 -31.64 10.89
CA ASN A 409 23.40 -30.22 10.67
C ASN A 409 23.74 -29.86 9.24
N VAL A 410 22.72 -29.44 8.49
CA VAL A 410 22.87 -28.99 7.10
C VAL A 410 22.81 -27.47 7.05
N LEU A 411 23.91 -26.86 6.63
CA LEU A 411 24.03 -25.45 6.29
C LEU A 411 23.62 -25.21 4.84
N ILE A 412 22.81 -24.19 4.60
CA ILE A 412 22.26 -23.82 3.31
C ILE A 412 22.68 -22.38 3.02
N HIS A 413 23.49 -22.19 1.97
CA HIS A 413 23.93 -20.89 1.51
C HIS A 413 23.18 -20.53 0.22
N ILE A 414 22.34 -19.51 0.29
CA ILE A 414 21.58 -18.96 -0.84
C ILE A 414 22.21 -17.65 -1.24
N SER A 415 22.78 -17.56 -2.44
CA SER A 415 23.43 -16.34 -2.93
C SER A 415 23.12 -16.07 -4.40
N GLY A 416 23.05 -14.80 -4.82
CA GLY A 416 22.88 -14.43 -6.23
C GLY A 416 21.98 -13.22 -6.42
N VAL A 417 21.57 -12.96 -7.66
CA VAL A 417 20.66 -11.85 -8.01
C VAL A 417 19.30 -12.46 -8.32
N PHE A 418 18.26 -12.10 -7.58
CA PHE A 418 16.92 -12.63 -7.83
C PHE A 418 16.44 -12.26 -9.24
N PRO A 419 15.83 -13.20 -10.00
CA PRO A 419 15.45 -14.58 -9.62
C PRO A 419 16.52 -15.65 -9.85
N LYS A 420 17.73 -15.29 -10.29
CA LYS A 420 18.86 -16.19 -10.55
C LYS A 420 19.67 -16.45 -9.27
N LEU A 421 19.13 -17.26 -8.38
CA LEU A 421 19.78 -17.65 -7.13
C LEU A 421 20.58 -18.95 -7.28
N ASN A 422 21.72 -19.02 -6.58
CA ASN A 422 22.54 -20.20 -6.39
C ASN A 422 22.33 -20.70 -4.96
N VAL A 423 22.09 -22.00 -4.80
CA VAL A 423 21.88 -22.65 -3.50
C VAL A 423 22.93 -23.73 -3.34
N ARG A 424 23.68 -23.68 -2.24
CA ARG A 424 24.70 -24.66 -1.88
C ARG A 424 24.41 -25.23 -0.50
N PHE A 425 24.65 -26.53 -0.34
CA PHE A 425 24.48 -27.22 0.93
C PHE A 425 25.85 -27.60 1.48
N SER A 426 26.03 -27.58 2.79
CA SER A 426 27.24 -28.04 3.47
C SER A 426 26.91 -28.57 4.85
N THR A 427 27.85 -29.21 5.52
CA THR A 427 27.71 -29.66 6.92
C THR A 427 28.77 -29.00 7.79
N ASP A 428 28.50 -28.87 9.07
CA ASP A 428 29.51 -28.53 10.07
C ASP A 428 30.43 -29.75 10.32
N GLY A 429 31.72 -29.52 10.51
CA GLY A 429 32.69 -30.54 10.93
C GLY A 429 33.05 -31.67 9.95
N SER A 430 32.22 -31.96 8.94
CA SER A 430 32.35 -33.16 8.10
C SER A 430 32.73 -32.83 6.65
N ARG A 431 33.81 -32.07 6.43
CA ARG A 431 34.27 -31.72 5.07
C ARG A 431 34.54 -33.00 4.28
N GLY A 432 33.68 -33.30 3.30
CA GLY A 432 33.82 -34.41 2.37
C GLY A 432 32.99 -35.66 2.68
N ARG A 433 32.26 -35.75 3.81
CA ARG A 433 31.43 -36.94 4.10
C ARG A 433 30.20 -37.06 3.19
N TYR A 434 29.61 -35.92 2.83
CA TYR A 434 28.39 -35.87 2.02
C TYR A 434 28.59 -35.04 0.76
N SER A 435 28.18 -35.59 -0.38
CA SER A 435 28.05 -34.86 -1.65
C SER A 435 26.86 -33.89 -1.63
N GLN A 436 26.83 -32.91 -2.55
CA GLN A 436 25.68 -32.00 -2.68
C GLN A 436 24.35 -32.76 -2.88
N ALA A 437 24.35 -33.83 -3.68
CA ALA A 437 23.16 -34.64 -3.92
C ALA A 437 22.68 -35.33 -2.64
N GLN A 438 23.60 -35.85 -1.83
CA GLN A 438 23.30 -36.43 -0.52
C GLN A 438 22.68 -35.42 0.43
N LEU A 439 23.24 -34.21 0.50
CA LEU A 439 22.69 -33.15 1.36
C LEU A 439 21.32 -32.67 0.90
N ILE A 440 21.11 -32.53 -0.40
CA ILE A 440 19.79 -32.20 -0.95
C ILE A 440 18.79 -33.31 -0.61
N SER A 441 19.17 -34.59 -0.76
CA SER A 441 18.35 -35.74 -0.39
C SER A 441 18.01 -35.72 1.09
N LEU A 442 19.01 -35.47 1.94
CA LEU A 442 18.84 -35.42 3.39
C LEU A 442 17.85 -34.33 3.81
N VAL A 443 17.99 -33.12 3.28
CA VAL A 443 17.05 -32.01 3.57
C VAL A 443 15.65 -32.29 3.04
N THR A 444 15.53 -32.90 1.85
CA THR A 444 14.24 -33.08 1.16
C THR A 444 13.47 -34.29 1.68
N PHE A 445 14.16 -35.41 1.91
CA PHE A 445 13.58 -36.72 2.19
C PHE A 445 13.91 -37.25 3.59
N GLY A 446 14.89 -36.64 4.27
CA GLY A 446 15.34 -37.11 5.59
C GLY A 446 16.40 -38.20 5.56
N TYR A 447 16.95 -38.59 4.41
CA TYR A 447 18.05 -39.59 4.35
C TYR A 447 19.03 -39.28 3.21
N PRO A 448 20.33 -39.60 3.35
CA PRO A 448 21.33 -39.38 2.32
C PRO A 448 21.25 -40.48 1.25
N ASP A 449 21.20 -40.09 -0.04
CA ASP A 449 21.21 -41.06 -1.13
C ASP A 449 22.65 -41.63 -1.35
N SER A 450 22.83 -42.95 -1.44
CA SER A 450 24.18 -43.56 -1.43
C SER A 450 24.92 -43.51 -2.79
N GLY A 451 24.34 -42.89 -3.81
CA GLY A 451 25.03 -42.50 -5.05
C GLY A 451 25.61 -43.64 -5.93
N THR A 452 25.56 -44.90 -5.51
CA THR A 452 26.06 -46.05 -6.29
C THR A 452 25.10 -47.22 -6.44
N GLY A 453 23.99 -47.19 -5.70
CA GLY A 453 22.88 -48.09 -5.92
C GLY A 453 21.66 -47.34 -5.47
N SER A 454 20.79 -47.00 -6.41
CA SER A 454 19.45 -47.58 -6.42
C SER A 454 19.02 -48.19 -5.08
N VAL A 455 18.81 -47.37 -4.04
CA VAL A 455 17.87 -47.76 -2.98
C VAL A 455 16.44 -47.54 -3.51
N LEU A 456 16.31 -46.86 -4.67
CA LEU A 456 15.09 -46.74 -5.46
C LEU A 456 15.26 -46.87 -7.01
N GLY A 457 16.42 -47.25 -7.57
CA GLY A 457 16.58 -47.43 -9.02
C GLY A 457 16.83 -46.18 -9.87
N PHE A 458 17.06 -45.01 -9.27
CA PHE A 458 16.98 -43.74 -10.00
C PHE A 458 18.32 -43.06 -10.28
N ASN A 459 18.68 -42.97 -11.56
CA ASN A 459 19.58 -41.93 -12.06
C ASN A 459 18.80 -40.62 -12.20
N LEU A 460 18.55 -39.92 -11.09
CA LEU A 460 18.09 -38.54 -11.15
C LEU A 460 19.24 -37.69 -11.72
N THR A 461 19.08 -37.21 -12.94
CA THR A 461 20.11 -36.39 -13.61
C THR A 461 20.32 -35.08 -12.84
N GLN A 462 21.52 -34.49 -12.94
CA GLN A 462 21.80 -33.15 -12.38
C GLN A 462 20.74 -32.10 -12.79
N GLU A 463 20.09 -32.28 -13.93
CA GLU A 463 18.99 -31.43 -14.40
C GLU A 463 17.78 -31.45 -13.45
N VAL A 464 17.34 -32.62 -12.97
CA VAL A 464 16.17 -32.73 -12.06
C VAL A 464 16.49 -32.14 -10.69
N PHE A 465 17.69 -32.40 -10.16
CA PHE A 465 18.15 -31.75 -8.93
C PHE A 465 18.35 -30.24 -9.06
N SER A 466 18.58 -29.72 -10.27
CA SER A 466 18.59 -28.27 -10.50
C SER A 466 17.19 -27.64 -10.54
N LEU A 467 16.17 -28.45 -10.84
CA LEU A 467 14.76 -28.02 -10.91
C LEU A 467 14.08 -28.08 -9.54
N VAL A 468 14.40 -29.05 -8.69
CA VAL A 468 13.78 -29.20 -7.36
C VAL A 468 13.94 -27.93 -6.51
N PRO A 469 15.13 -27.32 -6.33
CA PRO A 469 15.27 -26.04 -5.63
C PRO A 469 14.46 -24.93 -6.29
N LYS A 470 14.42 -24.85 -7.63
CA LYS A 470 13.63 -23.83 -8.35
C LYS A 470 12.12 -24.02 -8.17
N LEU A 471 11.66 -25.26 -8.05
CA LEU A 471 10.26 -25.62 -7.82
C LEU A 471 9.85 -25.44 -6.36
N VAL A 472 10.74 -25.80 -5.43
CA VAL A 472 10.58 -25.62 -3.98
C VAL A 472 10.58 -24.14 -3.60
N LEU A 473 11.44 -23.33 -4.25
CA LEU A 473 11.50 -21.87 -4.07
C LEU A 473 10.40 -21.12 -4.85
N GLY A 474 9.65 -21.80 -5.71
CA GLY A 474 8.53 -21.19 -6.43
C GLY A 474 7.34 -20.98 -5.49
N ALA A 475 7.00 -19.73 -5.17
CA ALA A 475 5.78 -19.35 -4.44
C ALA A 475 4.46 -19.76 -5.13
N PHE A 476 4.53 -20.50 -6.24
CA PHE A 476 3.45 -20.75 -7.18
C PHE A 476 3.02 -22.22 -7.29
N VAL A 477 3.46 -23.11 -6.41
CA VAL A 477 2.91 -24.47 -6.35
C VAL A 477 1.86 -24.52 -5.21
N ASP A 478 0.88 -25.42 -5.26
CA ASP A 478 -0.10 -25.67 -4.18
C ASP A 478 -0.10 -27.11 -3.67
N GLU A 479 0.41 -28.06 -4.45
CA GLU A 479 0.63 -29.45 -4.03
C GLU A 479 1.92 -29.93 -4.72
N LEU A 480 2.86 -30.46 -3.96
CA LEU A 480 3.99 -31.21 -4.50
C LEU A 480 3.86 -32.63 -3.94
N SER A 481 3.72 -33.61 -4.83
CA SER A 481 3.79 -35.02 -4.45
C SER A 481 4.96 -35.67 -5.19
N LEU A 482 5.74 -36.41 -4.42
CA LEU A 482 6.82 -37.25 -4.91
C LEU A 482 6.37 -38.67 -4.62
N GLY A 483 6.32 -39.51 -5.65
CA GLY A 483 5.89 -40.89 -5.50
C GLY A 483 6.70 -41.81 -6.40
N LEU A 484 6.65 -43.09 -6.08
CA LEU A 484 7.18 -44.13 -6.94
C LEU A 484 6.10 -44.51 -7.97
N SER A 485 6.50 -44.65 -9.22
CA SER A 485 5.68 -45.26 -10.27
C SER A 485 5.76 -46.78 -10.18
N GLU A 486 4.73 -47.48 -10.65
CA GLU A 486 4.65 -48.95 -10.64
C GLU A 486 5.86 -49.63 -11.33
N GLN A 487 6.52 -48.92 -12.23
CA GLN A 487 7.68 -49.41 -12.98
C GLN A 487 9.02 -49.05 -12.32
N LEU A 488 9.04 -48.82 -11.01
CA LEU A 488 10.21 -48.27 -10.32
C LEU A 488 10.65 -46.96 -11.00
N GLY A 489 9.70 -46.02 -11.14
CA GLY A 489 9.89 -44.68 -11.73
C GLY A 489 9.78 -43.56 -10.68
N VAL A 490 10.51 -42.42 -10.75
CA VAL A 490 10.20 -41.25 -9.90
C VAL A 490 9.06 -40.50 -10.55
N LYS A 491 7.99 -40.26 -9.81
CA LYS A 491 6.87 -39.41 -10.22
C LYS A 491 6.86 -38.14 -9.37
N ILE A 492 7.21 -37.03 -9.99
CA ILE A 492 7.07 -35.69 -9.43
C ILE A 492 5.76 -35.12 -9.94
N SER A 493 4.79 -34.84 -9.08
CA SER A 493 3.57 -34.14 -9.46
C SER A 493 3.46 -32.82 -8.72
N LEU A 494 3.46 -31.74 -9.50
CA LEU A 494 3.19 -30.38 -9.11
C LEU A 494 1.73 -30.08 -9.43
N VAL A 495 1.00 -29.51 -8.49
CA VAL A 495 -0.35 -28.98 -8.71
C VAL A 495 -0.34 -27.52 -8.30
N LYS A 496 -0.92 -26.66 -9.12
CA LYS A 496 -1.23 -25.27 -8.77
C LYS A 496 -2.70 -25.01 -8.98
N ARG A 497 -3.40 -24.52 -7.97
CA ARG A 497 -4.79 -24.10 -8.01
C ARG A 497 -4.84 -22.56 -8.00
N PHE A 498 -5.60 -21.99 -8.90
CA PHE A 498 -5.90 -20.57 -8.98
C PHE A 498 -7.38 -20.40 -8.62
N GLY A 499 -7.64 -20.20 -7.33
CA GLY A 499 -8.99 -20.20 -6.77
C GLY A 499 -9.66 -21.58 -6.87
N ARG A 500 -11.00 -21.59 -7.00
CA ARG A 500 -11.80 -22.83 -7.14
C ARG A 500 -11.90 -23.36 -8.57
N THR A 501 -11.60 -22.53 -9.56
CA THR A 501 -11.93 -22.78 -10.97
C THR A 501 -10.77 -23.36 -11.75
N LEU A 502 -9.56 -22.85 -11.58
CA LEU A 502 -8.43 -23.24 -12.42
C LEU A 502 -7.41 -24.07 -11.63
N LYS A 503 -7.03 -25.22 -12.16
CA LYS A 503 -6.04 -26.14 -11.58
C LYS A 503 -5.06 -26.57 -12.67
N PHE A 504 -3.79 -26.24 -12.53
CA PHE A 504 -2.71 -26.81 -13.31
C PHE A 504 -2.11 -28.00 -12.57
N LYS A 505 -1.77 -29.05 -13.31
CA LYS A 505 -1.08 -30.22 -12.81
C LYS A 505 0.06 -30.54 -13.78
N THR A 506 1.30 -30.41 -13.32
CA THR A 506 2.46 -30.89 -14.06
C THR A 506 2.96 -32.14 -13.38
N GLN A 507 3.21 -33.19 -14.13
CA GLN A 507 3.72 -34.45 -13.66
C GLN A 507 4.93 -34.83 -14.51
N VAL A 508 6.04 -35.13 -13.87
CA VAL A 508 7.22 -35.69 -14.50
C VAL A 508 7.38 -37.10 -13.96
N THR A 509 7.34 -38.10 -14.84
CA THR A 509 7.66 -39.48 -14.48
C THR A 509 8.97 -39.86 -15.16
N GLN A 510 9.96 -40.27 -14.39
CA GLN A 510 11.23 -40.77 -14.90
C GLN A 510 11.35 -42.26 -14.57
N THR A 511 11.48 -43.13 -15.57
CA THR A 511 11.64 -44.58 -15.41
C THR A 511 12.88 -45.01 -16.18
N GLY A 512 13.98 -45.33 -15.50
CA GLY A 512 15.28 -45.55 -16.13
C GLY A 512 15.77 -44.29 -16.87
N GLU A 513 16.09 -44.43 -18.16
CA GLU A 513 16.48 -43.32 -19.04
C GLU A 513 15.27 -42.57 -19.64
N GLU A 514 14.06 -43.11 -19.50
CA GLU A 514 12.87 -42.49 -20.07
C GLU A 514 12.32 -41.39 -19.17
N SER A 515 12.15 -40.19 -19.72
CA SER A 515 11.44 -39.07 -19.08
C SER A 515 10.12 -38.79 -19.79
N LYS A 516 9.02 -38.94 -19.05
CA LYS A 516 7.66 -38.60 -19.49
C LYS A 516 7.21 -37.33 -18.78
N TYR A 517 6.92 -36.30 -19.55
CA TYR A 517 6.40 -35.03 -19.04
C TYR A 517 4.92 -34.97 -19.35
N GLN A 518 4.10 -34.68 -18.36
CA GLN A 518 2.67 -34.49 -18.51
C GLN A 518 2.26 -33.17 -17.85
N ALA A 519 1.95 -32.15 -18.64
CA ALA A 519 1.28 -30.96 -18.14
C ALA A 519 -0.23 -31.11 -18.33
N GLY A 520 -1.03 -30.56 -17.45
CA GLY A 520 -2.48 -30.57 -17.56
C GLY A 520 -3.08 -29.36 -16.90
N PHE A 521 -4.22 -28.94 -17.40
CA PHE A 521 -5.04 -27.92 -16.77
C PHE A 521 -6.47 -28.42 -16.64
N GLN A 522 -7.15 -27.93 -15.62
CA GLN A 522 -8.57 -28.12 -15.41
C GLN A 522 -9.17 -26.75 -15.11
N PHE A 523 -10.10 -26.30 -15.93
CA PHE A 523 -10.83 -25.06 -15.80
C PHE A 523 -12.31 -25.36 -15.57
N LYS A 524 -12.80 -25.16 -14.35
CA LYS A 524 -14.22 -25.25 -14.04
C LYS A 524 -14.90 -23.96 -14.51
N LEU A 525 -15.80 -24.12 -15.48
CA LEU A 525 -16.65 -23.06 -16.02
C LEU A 525 -17.85 -22.83 -15.09
N THR A 526 -18.41 -23.91 -14.56
CA THR A 526 -19.49 -23.92 -13.55
C THR A 526 -19.26 -25.07 -12.57
N ASP A 527 -20.13 -25.25 -11.57
CA ASP A 527 -20.08 -26.41 -10.68
C ASP A 527 -20.30 -27.75 -11.42
N ARG A 528 -20.97 -27.68 -12.59
CA ARG A 528 -21.29 -28.84 -13.42
C ARG A 528 -20.39 -28.97 -14.63
N LEU A 529 -19.83 -27.87 -15.16
CA LEU A 529 -19.06 -27.86 -16.41
C LEU A 529 -17.58 -27.56 -16.14
N SER A 530 -16.70 -28.41 -16.66
CA SER A 530 -15.25 -28.18 -16.59
C SER A 530 -14.54 -28.61 -17.87
N LEU A 531 -13.52 -27.85 -18.27
CA LEU A 531 -12.62 -28.17 -19.37
C LEU A 531 -11.32 -28.72 -18.79
N GLU A 532 -10.90 -29.89 -19.23
CA GLU A 532 -9.60 -30.49 -18.89
C GLU A 532 -8.73 -30.56 -20.15
N GLY A 533 -7.54 -29.97 -20.11
CA GLY A 533 -6.50 -30.19 -21.09
C GLY A 533 -5.36 -31.01 -20.50
N ARG A 534 -4.76 -31.89 -21.30
CA ARG A 534 -3.55 -32.63 -20.95
C ARG A 534 -2.59 -32.60 -22.13
N PHE A 535 -1.37 -32.23 -21.85
CA PHE A 535 -0.25 -32.27 -22.76
C PHE A 535 0.76 -33.30 -22.27
N ARG A 536 1.16 -34.24 -23.12
CA ARG A 536 2.16 -35.27 -22.81
C ARG A 536 3.31 -35.18 -23.79
N ILE A 537 4.54 -35.22 -23.28
CA ILE A 537 5.77 -35.35 -24.05
C ILE A 537 6.45 -36.64 -23.62
N ASN A 538 6.75 -37.52 -24.59
CA ASN A 538 7.68 -38.63 -24.38
C ASN A 538 9.01 -38.30 -25.05
N ARG A 539 10.08 -38.13 -24.26
CA ARG A 539 11.38 -37.67 -24.79
C ARG A 539 12.04 -38.71 -25.71
N LYS A 540 11.84 -40.01 -25.44
CA LYS A 540 12.46 -41.10 -26.21
C LYS A 540 11.98 -41.13 -27.66
N ASP A 541 10.68 -40.95 -27.84
CA ASP A 541 10.04 -41.03 -29.16
C ASP A 541 9.88 -39.64 -29.79
N ASN A 542 10.28 -38.58 -29.07
CA ASN A 542 10.00 -37.18 -29.39
C ASN A 542 8.51 -36.91 -29.72
N THR A 543 7.59 -37.71 -29.15
CA THR A 543 6.15 -37.60 -29.42
C THR A 543 5.50 -36.60 -28.47
N GLN A 544 4.67 -35.74 -29.04
CA GLN A 544 3.89 -34.74 -28.33
C GLN A 544 2.40 -35.02 -28.55
N LYS A 545 1.64 -35.23 -27.46
CA LYS A 545 0.20 -35.50 -27.53
C LYS A 545 -0.58 -34.49 -26.70
N TYR A 546 -1.59 -33.89 -27.31
CA TYR A 546 -2.52 -32.96 -26.67
C TYR A 546 -3.91 -33.58 -26.64
N ASP A 547 -4.49 -33.72 -25.44
CA ASP A 547 -5.84 -34.22 -25.21
C ASP A 547 -6.68 -33.14 -24.53
N GLY A 548 -7.83 -32.78 -25.11
CA GLY A 548 -8.84 -31.92 -24.48
C GLY A 548 -10.10 -32.71 -24.15
N LYS A 549 -10.68 -32.49 -22.96
CA LYS A 549 -11.94 -33.10 -22.53
C LYS A 549 -12.84 -32.06 -21.90
N LEU A 550 -14.04 -31.88 -22.45
CA LEU A 550 -15.11 -31.15 -21.79
C LEU A 550 -15.89 -32.14 -20.91
N LYS A 551 -16.01 -31.86 -19.62
CA LYS A 551 -16.74 -32.67 -18.65
C LYS A 551 -17.96 -31.92 -18.14
N TYR A 552 -19.14 -32.53 -18.30
CA TYR A 552 -20.38 -32.08 -17.71
C TYR A 552 -20.85 -33.09 -16.66
N ARG A 553 -21.11 -32.65 -15.43
CA ARG A 553 -21.69 -33.47 -14.35
C ARG A 553 -23.19 -33.25 -14.31
N ILE A 554 -23.95 -34.32 -14.53
CA ILE A 554 -25.39 -34.36 -14.35
C ILE A 554 -25.65 -34.75 -12.89
N PRO A 555 -26.25 -33.87 -12.06
CA PRO A 555 -26.70 -34.28 -10.73
C PRO A 555 -27.85 -35.25 -10.90
N LEU A 556 -27.79 -36.34 -10.13
CA LEU A 556 -28.89 -37.27 -9.97
C LEU A 556 -29.54 -36.88 -8.65
N ASP A 557 -30.46 -35.91 -8.72
CA ASP A 557 -31.41 -35.64 -7.64
C ASP A 557 -32.65 -36.53 -7.83
#